data_AF-A0A4S0WEK5-F1
#
_entry.id   AF-A0A4S0WEK5-F1
#
_cell.length_a   1.000
_cell.length_b   1.000
_cell.length_c   1.000
_cell.angle_alpha   90.00
_cell.angle_beta   90.00
_cell.angle_gamma   90.00
#
_symmetry.space_group_name_H-M   'P 1'
#
loop_
_entity.id
_entity.type
_entity.pdbx_description
1 polymer ?
#
loop_
_entity_poly.entity_id
_entity_poly.type
_entity_poly.pdbx_seq_one_letter_code
_entity_poly.pdbx_strand_id
1 'polypeptide(L)'
;MSGTAKVSLCRKCGMPIGMSCVLVSDKLYHVECNPITSKTPSERRIEELEAQLSRLREAEKQALAEIERMTPKYVAYEYLESPAGREVAEARVAVLEKALERCQSVLAMLIGGEAGMVTSAPGIMSAYAQCVEAEAVARRALQGGGDNG
;
A
#
# COMPACT_ATOMS: atom_id res chain seq x y z
N MET A 1 -20.10 61.37 51.46
CA MET A 1 -20.39 59.93 51.64
C MET A 1 -20.12 59.25 50.31
N SER A 2 -18.99 58.57 50.17
CA SER A 2 -18.60 57.95 48.89
C SER A 2 -19.36 56.61 48.75
N GLY A 3 -20.43 56.62 47.96
CA GLY A 3 -21.24 55.43 47.70
C GLY A 3 -20.45 54.47 46.82
N THR A 4 -19.94 53.39 47.41
CA THR A 4 -19.35 52.29 46.65
C THR A 4 -20.47 51.60 45.87
N ALA A 5 -20.57 51.89 44.57
CA ALA A 5 -21.42 51.15 43.67
C ALA A 5 -21.02 49.66 43.75
N LYS A 6 -21.96 48.79 44.12
CA LYS A 6 -21.74 47.34 44.11
C LYS A 6 -21.57 46.90 42.67
N VAL A 7 -20.32 46.72 42.23
CA VAL A 7 -20.02 46.19 40.91
C VAL A 7 -20.28 44.68 40.95
N SER A 8 -21.20 44.20 40.12
CA SER A 8 -21.44 42.77 39.95
C SER A 8 -20.23 42.11 39.29
N LEU A 9 -19.72 41.02 39.88
CA LEU A 9 -18.57 40.27 39.35
C LEU A 9 -19.01 38.93 38.78
N CYS A 10 -18.35 38.50 37.72
CA CYS A 10 -18.53 37.16 37.16
C CYS A 10 -18.04 36.11 38.13
N ARG A 11 -18.86 35.09 38.40
CA ARG A 11 -18.52 34.02 39.35
C ARG A 11 -17.36 33.14 38.87
N LYS A 12 -17.16 33.01 37.55
CA LYS A 12 -16.14 32.12 36.97
C LYS A 12 -14.76 32.77 36.88
N CYS A 13 -14.68 34.02 36.43
CA CYS A 13 -13.40 34.70 36.18
C CYS A 13 -13.14 35.89 37.12
N GLY A 14 -14.09 36.27 37.98
CA GLY A 14 -13.93 37.36 38.95
C GLY A 14 -13.93 38.77 38.35
N MET A 15 -14.03 38.91 37.02
CA MET A 15 -14.00 40.20 36.34
C MET A 15 -15.35 40.94 36.42
N PRO A 16 -15.36 42.29 36.38
CA PRO A 16 -16.58 43.10 36.35
C PRO A 16 -17.53 42.69 35.23
N ILE A 17 -18.81 42.61 35.55
CA ILE A 17 -19.88 42.37 34.59
C ILE A 17 -20.48 43.71 34.16
N GLY A 18 -20.44 43.96 32.85
CA GLY A 18 -21.15 45.07 32.21
C GLY A 18 -22.62 44.73 31.90
N MET A 19 -23.21 45.38 30.89
CA MET A 19 -24.63 45.18 30.55
C MET A 19 -24.96 43.79 29.96
N SER A 20 -23.96 42.99 29.58
CA SER A 20 -24.14 41.67 28.97
C SER A 20 -23.72 40.57 29.94
N CYS A 21 -24.69 39.94 30.59
CA CYS A 21 -24.49 38.82 31.50
C CYS A 21 -25.62 37.82 31.45
N VAL A 22 -25.31 36.61 31.90
CA VAL A 22 -26.28 35.53 32.09
C VAL A 22 -26.38 35.23 33.58
N LEU A 23 -27.60 35.14 34.09
CA LEU A 23 -27.89 34.69 35.44
C LEU A 23 -28.16 33.18 35.42
N VAL A 24 -27.35 32.40 36.14
CA VAL A 24 -27.51 30.94 36.26
C VAL A 24 -27.47 30.56 37.73
N SER A 25 -28.56 29.98 38.24
CA SER A 25 -28.70 29.57 39.65
C SER A 25 -28.27 30.69 40.61
N ASP A 26 -28.85 31.87 40.43
CA ASP A 26 -28.60 33.09 41.22
C ASP A 26 -27.18 33.64 41.20
N LYS A 27 -26.35 33.19 40.25
CA LYS A 27 -24.97 33.68 40.06
C LYS A 27 -24.83 34.32 38.67
N LEU A 28 -24.14 35.45 38.62
CA LEU A 28 -23.87 36.20 37.40
C LEU A 28 -22.59 35.70 36.72
N TYR A 29 -22.67 35.48 35.41
CA TYR A 29 -21.55 35.07 34.56
C TYR A 29 -21.48 35.97 33.31
N HIS A 30 -20.27 36.18 32.77
CA HIS A 30 -20.14 36.60 31.37
C HIS A 30 -20.75 35.54 30.46
N VAL A 31 -21.24 35.94 29.29
CA VAL A 31 -21.83 35.03 28.29
C VAL A 31 -20.85 33.89 27.93
N GLU A 32 -19.56 34.21 27.75
CA GLU A 32 -18.48 33.25 27.48
C GLU A 32 -18.11 32.38 28.69
N CYS A 33 -18.42 32.87 29.90
CA CYS A 33 -18.19 32.17 31.16
C CYS A 33 -19.39 31.34 31.61
N ASN A 34 -20.47 31.33 30.83
CA ASN A 34 -21.69 30.62 31.17
C ASN A 34 -21.41 29.12 31.35
N PRO A 35 -21.64 28.55 32.55
CA PRO A 35 -21.39 27.14 32.81
C PRO A 35 -22.31 26.20 32.02
N ILE A 36 -23.43 26.70 31.48
CA ILE A 36 -24.36 25.92 30.65
C ILE A 36 -23.82 25.73 29.22
N THR A 37 -23.08 26.71 28.69
CA THR A 37 -22.57 26.67 27.31
C THR A 37 -21.08 26.35 27.22
N SER A 38 -20.34 26.42 28.33
CA SER A 38 -18.92 26.07 28.33
C SER A 38 -18.73 24.56 28.46
N LYS A 39 -18.11 23.94 27.45
CA LYS A 39 -17.78 22.51 27.49
C LYS A 39 -17.00 22.14 28.75
N THR A 40 -17.40 21.07 29.42
CA THR A 40 -16.69 20.56 30.59
C THR A 40 -15.31 20.01 30.20
N PRO A 41 -14.33 19.97 31.12
CA PRO A 41 -13.03 19.34 30.85
C PRO A 41 -13.17 17.87 30.39
N SER A 42 -14.18 17.17 30.91
CA SER A 42 -14.56 15.81 30.51
C SER A 42 -15.06 15.74 29.07
N GLU A 43 -15.91 16.67 28.62
CA GLU A 43 -16.39 16.71 27.23
C GLU A 43 -15.24 16.97 26.25
N ARG A 44 -14.33 17.89 26.58
CA ARG A 44 -13.13 18.12 25.76
C ARG A 44 -12.26 16.86 25.68
N ARG A 45 -12.12 16.14 26.80
CA ARG A 45 -11.35 14.90 26.84
C ARG A 45 -12.01 13.78 26.03
N ILE A 46 -13.34 13.70 26.04
CA ILE A 46 -14.11 12.75 25.23
C ILE A 46 -13.88 13.05 23.74
N GLU A 47 -14.00 14.31 23.32
CA GLU A 47 -13.75 14.72 21.93
C GLU A 47 -12.31 14.41 21.47
N GLU A 48 -11.32 14.65 22.34
CA GLU A 48 -9.93 14.27 22.07
C GLU A 48 -9.76 12.75 21.87
N LEU A 49 -10.38 11.95 22.74
CA LEU A 49 -10.32 10.49 22.67
C LEU A 49 -11.06 9.95 21.44
N GLU A 50 -12.19 10.53 21.08
CA GLU A 50 -12.93 10.18 19.86
C GLU A 50 -12.11 10.48 18.61
N ALA A 51 -11.43 11.64 18.56
CA ALA A 51 -10.52 11.97 17.47
C ALA A 51 -9.31 11.03 17.41
N GLN A 52 -8.77 10.61 18.57
CA GLN A 52 -7.71 9.60 18.62
C GLN A 52 -8.19 8.23 18.12
N LEU A 53 -9.36 7.77 18.57
CA LEU A 53 -9.96 6.52 18.12
C LEU A 53 -10.24 6.52 16.62
N SER A 54 -10.74 7.62 16.07
CA SER A 54 -10.95 7.77 14.63
C SER A 54 -9.64 7.63 13.85
N ARG A 55 -8.56 8.30 14.30
CA ARG A 55 -7.24 8.16 13.68
C ARG A 55 -6.69 6.74 13.76
N LEU A 56 -6.83 6.07 14.92
CA LEU A 56 -6.35 4.70 15.10
C LEU A 56 -7.11 3.71 14.21
N ARG A 57 -8.43 3.86 14.08
CA ARG A 57 -9.23 3.03 13.17
C ARG A 57 -8.85 3.21 11.71
N GLU A 58 -8.53 4.43 11.30
CA GLU A 58 -8.07 4.67 9.93
C GLU A 58 -6.67 4.08 9.71
N ALA A 59 -5.77 4.20 10.68
CA ALA A 59 -4.46 3.56 10.63
C ALA A 59 -4.55 2.03 10.59
N GLU A 60 -5.45 1.43 11.37
CA GLU A 60 -5.75 -0.01 11.34
C GLU A 60 -6.26 -0.44 9.96
N LYS A 61 -7.20 0.32 9.39
CA LYS A 61 -7.73 0.04 8.04
C LYS A 61 -6.64 0.09 6.98
N GLN A 62 -5.74 1.07 7.04
CA GLN A 62 -4.60 1.19 6.13
C GLN A 62 -3.61 0.03 6.29
N ALA A 63 -3.33 -0.37 7.54
CA ALA A 63 -2.46 -1.52 7.81
C ALA A 63 -3.05 -2.83 7.28
N LEU A 64 -4.36 -3.06 7.44
CA LEU A 64 -5.04 -4.24 6.90
C LEU A 64 -5.01 -4.29 5.37
N ALA A 65 -5.26 -3.14 4.71
CA ALA A 65 -5.16 -3.06 3.26
C ALA A 65 -3.73 -3.34 2.74
N GLU A 66 -2.72 -2.90 3.49
CA GLU A 66 -1.32 -3.19 3.16
C GLU A 66 -0.96 -4.67 3.37
N ILE A 67 -1.47 -5.30 4.43
CA ILE A 67 -1.33 -6.75 4.65
C ILE A 67 -1.95 -7.50 3.47
N GLU A 68 -3.19 -7.19 3.10
CA GLU A 68 -3.89 -7.84 1.98
C GLU A 68 -3.13 -7.68 0.65
N ARG A 69 -2.54 -6.50 0.41
CA ARG A 69 -1.67 -6.25 -0.76
C ARG A 69 -0.40 -7.10 -0.76
N MET A 70 0.15 -7.38 0.42
CA MET A 70 1.42 -8.09 0.59
C MET A 70 1.24 -9.61 0.72
N THR A 71 0.08 -10.10 1.15
CA THR A 71 -0.20 -11.54 1.34
C THR A 71 0.12 -12.38 0.09
N PRO A 72 -0.30 -12.01 -1.14
CA PRO A 72 0.03 -12.79 -2.33
C PRO A 72 1.55 -12.86 -2.60
N LYS A 73 2.30 -11.78 -2.32
CA LYS A 73 3.76 -11.76 -2.50
C LYS A 73 4.46 -12.69 -1.51
N TYR A 74 3.97 -12.70 -0.26
CA TYR A 74 4.52 -13.55 0.79
C TYR A 74 4.23 -15.03 0.52
N VAL A 75 3.01 -15.37 0.10
CA VAL A 75 2.64 -16.74 -0.31
C VAL A 75 3.47 -17.21 -1.52
N ALA A 76 3.71 -16.33 -2.50
CA ALA A 76 4.59 -16.66 -3.63
C ALA A 76 6.04 -16.92 -3.20
N TYR A 77 6.55 -16.16 -2.22
CA TYR A 77 7.89 -16.37 -1.67
C TYR A 77 7.99 -17.71 -0.93
N GLU A 78 7.05 -18.01 -0.02
CA GLU A 78 7.01 -19.30 0.68
C GLU A 78 6.87 -20.48 -0.31
N TYR A 79 6.07 -20.31 -1.37
CA TYR A 79 5.96 -21.33 -2.41
C TYR A 79 7.31 -21.59 -3.09
N LEU A 80 8.04 -20.55 -3.50
CA LEU A 80 9.35 -20.67 -4.14
C LEU A 80 10.42 -21.28 -3.20
N GLU A 81 10.30 -21.07 -1.89
CA GLU A 81 11.18 -21.71 -0.90
C GLU A 81 10.80 -23.17 -0.60
N SER A 82 9.58 -23.58 -0.91
CA SER A 82 9.16 -24.97 -0.76
C SER A 82 9.88 -25.90 -1.75
N PRO A 83 10.07 -27.19 -1.42
CA PRO A 83 10.65 -28.17 -2.36
C PRO A 83 9.90 -28.22 -3.71
N ALA A 84 8.58 -28.11 -3.69
CA ALA A 84 7.74 -28.13 -4.89
C ALA A 84 7.93 -26.87 -5.75
N GLY A 85 7.96 -25.69 -5.14
CA GLY A 85 8.21 -24.45 -5.90
C GLY A 85 9.64 -24.36 -6.42
N ARG A 86 10.61 -24.89 -5.68
CA ARG A 86 11.99 -25.04 -6.16
C ARG A 86 12.09 -25.99 -7.36
N GLU A 87 11.44 -27.15 -7.31
CA GLU A 87 11.39 -28.10 -8.43
C GLU A 87 10.75 -27.47 -9.68
N VAL A 88 9.65 -26.73 -9.52
CA VAL A 88 9.02 -26.00 -10.64
C VAL A 88 9.93 -24.89 -11.18
N ALA A 89 10.63 -24.15 -10.32
CA ALA A 89 11.57 -23.12 -10.72
C ALA A 89 12.77 -23.71 -11.47
N GLU A 90 13.37 -24.79 -10.95
CA GLU A 90 14.49 -25.51 -11.57
C GLU A 90 14.09 -26.11 -12.93
N ALA A 91 12.90 -26.72 -13.03
CA ALA A 91 12.39 -27.23 -14.30
C ALA A 91 12.20 -26.12 -15.35
N ARG A 92 11.72 -24.94 -14.94
CA ARG A 92 11.60 -23.78 -15.84
C ARG A 92 12.97 -23.25 -16.27
N VAL A 93 13.93 -23.15 -15.34
CA VAL A 93 15.31 -22.75 -15.66
C VAL A 93 15.91 -23.72 -16.67
N ALA A 94 15.77 -25.03 -16.48
CA ALA A 94 16.29 -26.03 -17.41
C ALA A 94 15.67 -25.91 -18.83
N VAL A 95 14.38 -25.59 -18.93
CA VAL A 95 13.73 -25.34 -20.23
C VAL A 95 14.28 -24.08 -20.90
N LEU A 96 14.49 -23.00 -20.13
CA LEU A 96 15.06 -21.75 -20.65
C LEU A 96 16.52 -21.91 -21.06
N GLU A 97 17.32 -22.64 -20.29
CA GLU A 97 18.71 -22.96 -20.62
C GLU A 97 18.78 -23.77 -21.92
N LYS A 98 17.94 -24.79 -22.08
CA LYS A 98 17.86 -25.58 -23.32
C LYS A 98 17.41 -24.75 -24.52
N ALA A 99 16.51 -23.79 -24.33
CA ALA A 99 16.12 -22.87 -25.39
C ALA A 99 17.28 -21.92 -25.75
N LEU A 100 18.02 -21.43 -24.75
CA LEU A 100 19.19 -20.58 -24.93
C LEU A 100 20.30 -21.31 -25.69
N GLU A 101 20.61 -22.56 -25.33
CA GLU A 101 21.59 -23.40 -26.03
C GLU A 101 21.25 -23.56 -27.51
N ARG A 102 19.96 -23.78 -27.84
CA ARG A 102 19.50 -23.87 -29.23
C ARG A 102 19.69 -22.55 -29.98
N CYS A 103 19.35 -21.43 -29.36
CA CYS A 103 19.59 -20.11 -29.93
C CYS A 103 21.08 -19.84 -30.16
N GLN A 104 21.94 -20.20 -29.20
CA GLN A 104 23.39 -20.06 -29.31
C GLN A 104 23.98 -20.96 -30.39
N SER A 105 23.48 -22.20 -30.53
CA SER A 105 23.86 -23.13 -31.60
C SER A 105 23.49 -22.56 -32.97
N VAL A 106 22.28 -22.04 -33.13
CA VAL A 106 21.86 -21.38 -34.38
C VAL A 106 22.68 -20.13 -34.68
N LEU A 107 22.95 -19.30 -33.66
CA LEU A 107 23.80 -18.12 -33.81
C LEU A 107 25.22 -18.51 -34.23
N ALA A 108 25.79 -19.56 -33.66
CA ALA A 108 27.10 -20.09 -34.02
C ALA A 108 27.13 -20.61 -35.47
N MET A 109 26.06 -21.27 -35.94
CA MET A 109 25.92 -21.68 -37.34
C MET A 109 25.85 -20.48 -38.30
N LEU A 110 25.20 -19.39 -37.89
CA LEU A 110 25.08 -18.16 -38.68
C LEU A 110 26.38 -17.34 -38.72
N ILE A 111 27.13 -17.28 -37.61
CA ILE A 111 28.38 -16.50 -37.49
C ILE A 111 29.60 -17.28 -38.00
N GLY A 112 29.65 -18.59 -37.73
CA GLY A 112 30.82 -19.44 -37.92
C GLY A 112 31.10 -19.85 -39.36
N GLY A 113 30.13 -19.74 -40.28
CA GLY A 113 30.35 -20.11 -41.68
C GLY A 113 30.91 -21.52 -41.85
N GLU A 114 30.26 -22.55 -41.28
CA GLU A 114 30.47 -23.90 -41.82
C GLU A 114 29.92 -23.92 -43.26
N ALA A 115 30.86 -23.75 -44.18
CA ALA A 115 30.74 -23.19 -45.51
C ALA A 115 30.13 -24.12 -46.57
N GLY A 116 29.09 -24.88 -46.23
CA GLY A 116 28.44 -25.81 -47.16
C GLY A 116 26.91 -25.75 -47.24
N MET A 117 26.20 -25.51 -46.13
CA MET A 117 24.73 -25.69 -46.08
C MET A 117 23.90 -24.42 -45.80
N VAL A 118 24.43 -23.44 -45.04
CA VAL A 118 23.64 -22.27 -44.59
C VAL A 118 23.76 -21.04 -45.52
N THR A 119 24.40 -21.17 -46.67
CA THR A 119 24.44 -20.11 -47.69
C THR A 119 23.27 -20.19 -48.68
N SER A 120 22.43 -21.22 -48.58
CA SER A 120 21.20 -21.34 -49.36
C SER A 120 20.01 -20.79 -48.56
N ALA A 121 19.12 -20.05 -49.21
CA ALA A 121 17.89 -19.52 -48.60
C ALA A 121 17.11 -20.56 -47.76
N PRO A 122 17.03 -21.86 -48.16
CA PRO A 122 16.41 -22.90 -47.35
C PRO A 122 17.10 -23.16 -46.00
N GLY A 123 18.44 -23.11 -45.95
CA GLY A 123 19.21 -23.30 -44.71
C GLY A 123 18.99 -22.17 -43.71
N ILE A 124 18.93 -20.94 -44.19
CA ILE A 124 18.61 -19.75 -43.38
C ILE A 124 17.18 -19.82 -42.85
N MET A 125 16.22 -20.22 -43.69
CA MET A 125 14.82 -20.38 -43.28
C MET A 125 14.63 -21.49 -42.25
N SER A 126 15.38 -22.59 -42.37
CA SER A 126 15.35 -23.70 -41.40
C SER A 126 15.94 -23.28 -40.04
N ALA A 127 17.07 -22.57 -40.04
CA ALA A 127 17.67 -22.01 -38.82
C ALA A 127 16.74 -20.99 -38.14
N TYR A 128 16.11 -20.12 -38.93
CA TYR A 128 15.13 -19.15 -38.42
C TYR A 128 13.91 -19.84 -37.79
N ALA A 129 13.37 -20.89 -38.44
CA ALA A 129 12.25 -21.67 -37.88
C ALA A 129 12.61 -22.30 -36.53
N GLN A 130 13.82 -22.84 -36.38
CA GLN A 130 14.31 -23.41 -35.11
C GLN A 130 14.43 -22.34 -34.00
N CYS A 131 14.86 -21.12 -34.34
CA CYS A 131 14.87 -19.99 -33.40
C CYS A 131 13.45 -19.58 -32.98
N VAL A 132 12.52 -19.47 -33.92
CA VAL A 132 11.11 -19.13 -33.63
C VAL A 132 10.47 -20.18 -32.74
N GLU A 133 10.75 -21.46 -32.97
CA GLU A 133 10.28 -22.55 -32.11
C GLU A 133 10.90 -22.48 -30.71
N ALA A 134 12.20 -22.21 -30.59
CA ALA A 134 12.88 -22.03 -29.30
C ALA A 134 12.32 -20.84 -28.52
N GLU A 135 12.05 -19.72 -29.20
CA GLU A 135 11.42 -18.55 -28.60
C GLU A 135 9.98 -18.84 -28.16
N ALA A 136 9.21 -19.57 -28.96
CA ALA A 136 7.85 -19.98 -28.61
C ALA A 136 7.81 -20.94 -27.40
N VAL A 137 8.83 -21.79 -27.23
CA VAL A 137 8.99 -22.66 -26.05
C VAL A 137 9.35 -21.81 -24.83
N ALA A 138 10.30 -20.88 -24.96
CA ALA A 138 10.70 -19.97 -23.89
C ALA A 138 9.53 -19.08 -23.42
N ARG A 139 8.75 -18.53 -24.36
CA ARG A 139 7.55 -17.74 -24.05
C ARG A 139 6.51 -18.54 -23.28
N ARG A 140 6.26 -19.80 -23.68
CA ARG A 140 5.34 -20.70 -22.95
C ARG A 140 5.83 -21.04 -21.55
N ALA A 141 7.13 -21.27 -21.38
CA ALA A 141 7.72 -21.52 -20.05
C ALA A 141 7.59 -20.30 -19.12
N LEU A 142 7.61 -19.07 -19.66
CA LEU A 142 7.39 -17.83 -18.92
C LEU A 142 5.91 -17.54 -18.65
N GLN A 143 5.00 -17.96 -19.54
CA GLN A 143 3.56 -17.67 -19.43
C GLN A 143 2.77 -18.67 -18.57
N GLY A 144 3.25 -19.91 -18.38
CA GLY A 144 2.54 -20.96 -17.62
C GLY A 144 2.39 -20.74 -16.11
N GLY A 145 2.53 -19.51 -15.59
CA GLY A 145 2.29 -19.16 -14.18
C GLY A 145 1.09 -18.22 -13.96
N GLY A 146 0.30 -17.92 -15.00
CA GLY A 146 -0.83 -16.99 -14.94
C GLY A 146 -2.21 -17.63 -14.83
N ASP A 147 -2.34 -18.94 -15.02
CA ASP A 147 -3.63 -19.65 -14.93
C ASP A 147 -3.53 -20.76 -13.88
N ASN A 148 -3.93 -20.43 -12.66
CA ASN A 148 -4.51 -21.39 -11.72
C ASN A 148 -5.68 -20.66 -11.06
N GLY A 149 -6.88 -20.91 -11.60
CA GLY A 149 -8.13 -20.65 -10.89
C GLY A 149 -8.34 -21.60 -9.72
#